data_AF-A0A7J4JWH7-F1
#
_entry.id   AF-A0A7J4JWH7-F1
#
_cell.length_a   1.000
_cell.length_b   1.000
_cell.length_c   1.000
_cell.angle_alpha   90.00
_cell.angle_beta   90.00
_cell.angle_gamma   90.00
#
_symmetry.space_group_name_H-M   'P 1'
#
loop_
_entity.id
_entity.type
_entity.pdbx_description
1 polymer ?
#
loop_
_entity_poly.entity_id
_entity_poly.type
_entity_poly.pdbx_seq_one_letter_code
_entity_poly.pdbx_strand_id
1 'polypeptide(L)' 'MQILYLYDIKARNKREFNRVKRSFYYHLNKLALKRSSFRTKSALLIDGTKEQLLDAFFKRFGNKVEVYKVVAKSVEMF' A
#
# COMPACT_ATOMS: atom_id res chain seq x y z
N MET A 1 -7.76 -15.32 4.43
CA MET A 1 -6.81 -15.15 3.30
C MET A 1 -6.10 -13.84 3.49
N GLN A 2 -4.78 -13.79 3.35
CA GLN A 2 -4.03 -12.56 3.50
C GLN A 2 -3.56 -12.05 2.14
N ILE A 3 -3.43 -10.73 2.02
CA ILE A 3 -2.96 -10.09 0.80
C ILE A 3 -1.81 -9.16 1.15
N LEU A 4 -0.69 -9.37 0.48
CA LEU A 4 0.49 -8.54 0.57
C LEU A 4 0.55 -7.61 -0.64
N TYR A 5 0.55 -6.31 -0.39
CA TYR A 5 0.85 -5.29 -1.38
C TYR A 5 2.29 -4.85 -1.19
N LEU A 6 3.10 -4.99 -2.23
CA LEU A 6 4.44 -4.40 -2.33
C LEU A 6 4.34 -3.19 -3.24
N TYR A 7 4.86 -2.04 -2.82
CA TYR A 7 4.72 -0.82 -3.59
C TYR A 7 5.96 0.07 -3.53
N ASP A 8 6.14 0.84 -4.60
CA ASP A 8 7.16 1.87 -4.68
C ASP A 8 6.62 3.14 -5.36
N ILE A 9 7.11 4.30 -4.92
CA ILE A 9 6.66 5.60 -5.41
C ILE A 9 7.54 6.01 -6.59
N LYS A 10 6.95 6.04 -7.78
CA LYS A 10 7.61 6.52 -9.00
C LYS A 10 7.57 8.05 -9.07
N ALA A 11 8.74 8.67 -9.24
CA ALA A 11 8.86 10.11 -9.44
C ALA A 11 10.13 10.44 -10.23
N ARG A 12 10.07 11.51 -11.04
CA ARG A 12 11.19 11.94 -11.88
C ARG A 12 12.25 12.73 -11.10
N ASN A 13 11.86 13.33 -9.98
CA ASN A 13 12.75 14.14 -9.15
C ASN A 13 12.32 14.13 -7.67
N LYS A 14 13.22 14.62 -6.80
CA LYS A 14 13.03 14.66 -5.34
C LYS A 14 11.81 15.50 -4.92
N ARG A 15 11.48 16.57 -5.64
CA ARG A 15 10.33 17.44 -5.32
C ARG A 15 9.01 16.71 -5.58
N GLU A 16 8.89 16.08 -6.74
CA GLU A 16 7.74 15.26 -7.11
C GLU A 16 7.58 14.08 -6.16
N PHE A 17 8.68 13.36 -5.88
CA PHE A 17 8.69 12.25 -4.92
C PHE A 17 8.10 12.66 -3.57
N ASN A 18 8.59 13.76 -2.98
CA ASN A 18 8.11 14.23 -1.70
C ASN A 18 6.63 14.66 -1.72
N ARG A 19 6.15 15.24 -2.84
CA ARG A 19 4.75 15.60 -3.01
C ARG A 19 3.86 14.35 -3.06
N VAL A 20 4.22 13.35 -3.87
CA VAL A 20 3.47 12.09 -3.98
C VAL A 20 3.51 11.35 -2.65
N LYS A 21 4.68 11.24 -2.02
CA LYS A 21 4.88 10.64 -0.69
C LYS A 21 3.95 11.23 0.36
N ARG A 22 3.91 12.57 0.50
CA ARG A 22 3.03 13.22 1.49
C ARG A 22 1.56 12.91 1.22
N SER A 23 1.13 13.02 -0.04
CA SER A 23 -0.26 12.71 -0.43
C SER A 23 -0.60 11.24 -0.18
N PHE A 24 0.32 10.32 -0.52
CA PHE A 24 0.17 8.89 -0.31
C PHE A 24 -0.05 8.57 1.17
N TYR A 25 0.86 9.01 2.04
CA TYR A 25 0.76 8.72 3.47
C TYR A 25 -0.42 9.41 4.14
N TYR A 26 -0.78 10.62 3.70
CA TYR A 26 -1.99 11.31 4.18
C TYR A 26 -3.25 10.49 3.91
N HIS A 27 -3.42 9.97 2.69
CA HIS A 27 -4.58 9.16 2.34
C HIS A 27 -4.52 7.75 2.94
N LEU A 28 -3.34 7.13 2.98
CA LEU A 28 -3.15 5.82 3.59
C LEU A 28 -3.53 5.83 5.08
N ASN A 29 -3.16 6.88 5.81
CA ASN A 29 -3.52 7.04 7.22
C ASN A 29 -5.03 7.20 7.44
N LYS A 30 -5.78 7.65 6.42
CA LYS A 30 -7.25 7.75 6.49
C LYS A 30 -7.98 6.43 6.28
N LEU A 31 -7.33 5.41 5.70
CA LEU A 31 -7.97 4.11 5.44
C LEU A 31 -8.30 3.28 6.70
N ALA A 32 -8.13 3.85 7.90
CA ALA A 32 -8.42 3.20 9.18
C ALA A 32 -7.89 1.75 9.29
N LEU A 33 -6.70 1.49 8.74
CA LEU A 33 -6.08 0.15 8.71
C LEU A 33 -5.53 -0.30 10.08
N LYS A 34 -6.09 0.18 11.20
CA LYS A 34 -5.57 0.08 12.58
C LYS A 34 -5.26 -1.34 13.10
N ARG A 35 -5.57 -2.40 12.34
CA ARG A 35 -5.29 -3.81 12.67
C ARG A 35 -4.65 -4.60 11.51
N SER A 36 -4.20 -3.97 10.42
CA SER A 36 -3.49 -4.68 9.36
C SER A 36 -2.11 -5.12 9.85
N SER A 37 -1.82 -6.42 9.76
CA SER A 37 -0.76 -7.13 10.50
C SER A 37 0.67 -6.75 10.11
N PHE A 38 0.90 -5.98 9.06
CA PHE A 38 2.24 -5.49 8.74
C PHE A 38 2.16 -4.24 7.87
N ARG A 39 2.79 -3.15 8.32
CA ARG A 39 2.89 -1.90 7.57
C ARG A 39 4.32 -1.39 7.61
N THR A 40 4.98 -1.42 6.47
CA THR A 40 6.30 -0.81 6.29
C THR A 40 6.22 0.31 5.24
N LYS A 41 7.38 0.89 4.91
CA LYS A 41 7.50 1.96 3.91
C LYS A 41 7.20 1.49 2.48
N SER A 42 7.22 0.18 2.23
CA SER A 42 7.08 -0.44 0.89
C SER A 42 6.19 -1.68 0.87
N ALA A 43 5.65 -2.12 2.01
CA ALA A 43 4.78 -3.28 2.10
C ALA A 43 3.56 -3.02 3.00
N LEU A 44 2.41 -3.58 2.60
CA LEU A 44 1.18 -3.63 3.39
C LEU A 44 0.62 -5.05 3.36
N LEU A 45 0.51 -5.67 4.53
CA LEU A 45 -0.18 -6.94 4.71
C LEU A 45 -1.56 -6.68 5.28
N ILE A 46 -2.59 -7.11 4.58
CA ILE A 46 -3.99 -6.93 4.99
C ILE A 46 -4.74 -8.26 5.00
N ASP A 47 -5.84 -8.26 5.71
CA ASP A 47 -6.87 -9.28 5.54
C ASP A 47 -7.63 -9.08 4.21
N GLY A 48 -8.01 -10.18 3.56
CA GLY A 48 -8.74 -10.16 2.28
C GLY A 48 -10.04 -9.36 2.30
N THR A 49 -10.69 -9.17 3.45
CA THR A 49 -11.88 -8.30 3.58
C THR A 49 -11.63 -6.84 3.19
N LYS A 50 -10.37 -6.40 3.18
CA LYS A 50 -9.98 -5.02 2.84
C LYS A 50 -9.37 -4.88 1.44
N GLU A 51 -9.37 -5.95 0.65
CA GLU A 51 -8.78 -6.00 -0.70
C GLU A 51 -9.30 -4.88 -1.59
N GLN A 52 -10.63 -4.77 -1.73
CA GLN A 52 -11.26 -3.77 -2.59
C GLN A 52 -10.91 -2.33 -2.18
N LEU A 53 -10.79 -2.09 -0.87
CA LEU A 53 -10.39 -0.78 -0.33
C LEU A 53 -8.96 -0.42 -0.75
N LEU A 54 -8.03 -1.37 -0.65
CA LEU A 54 -6.63 -1.13 -1.04
C LEU A 54 -6.47 -1.08 -2.56
N ASP A 55 -7.19 -1.89 -3.32
CA ASP A 55 -7.21 -1.82 -4.78
C ASP A 55 -7.68 -0.45 -5.26
N ALA A 56 -8.77 0.07 -4.68
CA ALA A 56 -9.25 1.43 -4.97
C ALA A 56 -8.24 2.51 -4.57
N PHE A 57 -7.60 2.35 -3.41
CA PHE A 57 -6.53 3.25 -2.97
C PHE A 57 -5.37 3.29 -3.97
N PHE A 58 -4.81 2.14 -4.38
CA PHE A 58 -3.68 2.12 -5.30
C PHE A 58 -4.06 2.60 -6.70
N LYS A 59 -5.27 2.27 -7.19
CA LYS A 59 -5.81 2.80 -8.46
C LYS A 59 -5.82 4.33 -8.49
N ARG A 60 -6.12 4.99 -7.37
CA ARG A 60 -6.09 6.46 -7.26
C ARG A 60 -4.70 7.06 -7.48
N PHE A 61 -3.64 6.33 -7.10
CA PHE A 61 -2.27 6.79 -7.33
C PHE A 61 -1.76 6.46 -8.74
N GLY A 62 -2.47 5.60 -9.47
CA GLY A 62 -2.22 5.30 -10.89
C GLY A 62 -0.76 4.98 -11.16
N ASN A 63 -0.20 5.60 -12.18
CA ASN A 63 1.20 5.49 -12.61
C ASN A 63 2.24 6.17 -11.69
N LYS A 64 1.83 6.78 -10.57
CA LYS A 64 2.75 7.40 -9.59
C LYS A 64 3.22 6.41 -8.52
N VAL A 65 2.55 5.27 -8.40
CA VAL A 65 2.92 4.18 -7.48
C VAL A 65 2.87 2.89 -8.26
N GLU A 66 4.00 2.19 -8.30
CA GLU A 66 4.03 0.81 -8.77
C GLU A 66 3.62 -0.10 -7.63
N VAL A 67 2.76 -1.07 -7.91
CA VAL A 67 2.22 -1.97 -6.90
C VAL A 67 2.15 -3.39 -7.45
N TYR A 68 2.59 -4.33 -6.62
CA TYR A 68 2.45 -5.76 -6.82
C TYR A 68 1.55 -6.30 -5.72
N LYS A 69 0.63 -7.19 -6.09
CA LYS A 69 -0.34 -7.79 -5.18
C LYS A 69 -0.10 -9.29 -5.14
N VAL A 70 0.10 -9.82 -3.94
CA VAL A 70 0.34 -11.24 -3.70
C VAL A 70 -0.75 -11.77 -2.78
N VAL A 71 -1.45 -12.81 -3.23
CA VAL A 71 -2.46 -13.51 -2.42
C VAL A 71 -1.78 -14.68 -1.73
N ALA A 72 -1.76 -14.66 -0.40
CA ALA A 72 -1.09 -15.65 0.42
C ALA A 72 -2.09 -16.48 1.23
N LYS A 73 -1.88 -17.80 1.25
CA LYS A 73 -2.67 -18.71 2.10
C LYS A 73 -2.30 -18.55 3.57
N SER A 74 -1.01 -18.41 3.86
CA SER A 74 -0.44 -18.18 5.19
C SER A 74 0.72 -17.18 5.11
N VAL A 75 1.01 -16.53 6.24
CA VAL A 75 2.19 -15.67 6.43
C VAL A 75 2.80 -16.04 7.77
N GLU A 76 4.09 -16.35 7.78
CA GLU A 76 4.86 -16.68 8.97
C GLU A 76 5.56 -15.42 9.51
N MET A 77 5.64 -15.31 10.83
CA MET A 77 6.38 -14.26 11.52
C MET A 77 7.46 -14.93 12.37
N PHE A 78 8.71 -14.51 12.16
CA PHE A 78 9.87 -14.95 12.94
C PHE A 78 10.19 -13.93 14.04
#